data_AF-A0A4P6UJP6-F1
#
_entry.id   AF-A0A4P6UJP6-F1
#
_cell.length_a   1.000
_cell.length_b   1.000
_cell.length_c   1.000
_cell.angle_alpha   90.00
_cell.angle_beta   90.00
_cell.angle_gamma   90.00
#
_symmetry.space_group_name_H-M   'P 1'
#
loop_
_entity.id
_entity.type
_entity.pdbx_description
1 polymer ?
#
loop_
_entity_poly.entity_id
_entity_poly.type
_entity_poly.pdbx_seq_one_letter_code
_entity_poly.pdbx_strand_id
1 'polypeptide(L)'
;MKRLCEKLRRPAIWSGQMLRHPAFWFLLAALGIGLMYLKWEKHEHIPEWIQAGGSVLAIIGAFWIGDATRRAEQLEKSQAIGAVVQAAQDFSAQIRKVIQQSDAETGVDANIHNIYHRQVTNALADALSNIPMHELRSSEAVQAVLYLHVQFAHFLPKVIEDFIAEPHNHPEFKKQWAAYDDLAMPERLQKQKKLREDQFQLLDSNLSRRLDNIDRKCSECLRALKV
;
A
#
# COMPACT_ATOMS: atom_id res chain seq x y z
N MET A 1 16.08 37.97 -7.38
CA MET A 1 17.55 37.70 -7.37
C MET A 1 18.17 37.46 -5.98
N LYS A 2 17.56 37.87 -4.86
CA LYS A 2 18.12 37.65 -3.49
C LYS A 2 17.92 36.24 -2.89
N ARG A 3 17.15 35.33 -3.51
CA ARG A 3 16.87 33.98 -2.96
C ARG A 3 17.85 32.87 -3.43
N LEU A 4 18.84 33.20 -4.25
CA LEU A 4 19.83 32.23 -4.75
C LEU A 4 21.15 32.21 -3.96
N CYS A 5 21.43 33.21 -3.11
CA CYS A 5 22.68 33.28 -2.35
C CYS A 5 22.66 32.57 -0.98
N GLU A 6 21.50 32.14 -0.49
CA GLU A 6 21.39 31.56 0.88
C GLU A 6 21.53 30.03 0.91
N LYS A 7 21.62 29.39 -0.26
CA LYS A 7 21.68 27.92 -0.39
C LYS A 7 23.10 27.32 -0.35
N LEU A 8 24.15 28.16 -0.22
CA LEU A 8 25.56 27.71 -0.27
C LEU A 8 26.29 27.73 1.09
N ARG A 9 25.60 28.01 2.19
CA ARG A 9 26.20 28.00 3.54
C ARG A 9 25.61 26.87 4.39
N ARG A 10 25.81 25.62 3.97
CA ARG A 10 25.73 24.48 4.90
C ARG A 10 27.16 24.04 5.20
N PRO A 11 27.66 24.20 6.45
CA PRO A 11 28.93 23.62 6.82
C PRO A 11 28.87 22.12 6.56
N ALA A 12 29.93 21.58 5.96
CA ALA A 12 30.11 20.15 5.81
C ALA A 12 30.21 19.55 7.22
N ILE A 13 29.06 19.20 7.79
CA ILE A 13 28.93 18.46 9.03
C ILE A 13 29.41 17.05 8.70
N TRP A 14 30.73 16.86 8.72
CA TRP A 14 31.39 15.56 8.84
C TRP A 14 31.18 15.07 10.29
N SER A 15 29.92 14.94 10.71
CA SER A 15 29.57 14.44 12.04
C SER A 15 29.75 12.93 12.06
N GLY A 16 30.82 12.42 12.67
CA GLY A 16 30.88 11.22 13.53
C GLY A 16 30.25 9.88 13.11
N GLN A 17 29.56 9.77 11.98
CA GLN A 17 28.86 8.57 11.51
C GLN A 17 29.79 7.65 10.72
N MET A 18 30.89 8.18 10.16
CA MET A 18 31.85 7.37 9.41
C MET A 18 32.58 6.34 10.28
N LEU A 19 32.83 6.66 11.57
CA LEU A 19 33.51 5.76 12.52
C LEU A 19 32.62 4.62 13.06
N ARG A 20 31.31 4.64 12.80
CA ARG A 20 30.38 3.59 13.28
C ARG A 20 30.02 2.56 12.21
N HIS A 21 30.40 2.78 10.94
CA HIS A 21 30.16 1.77 9.92
C HIS A 21 31.18 0.63 10.06
N PRO A 22 30.75 -0.63 10.27
CA PRO A 22 31.66 -1.76 10.41
C PRO A 22 32.57 -1.91 9.19
N ALA A 23 32.08 -1.52 8.00
CA ALA A 23 32.87 -1.50 6.76
C ALA A 23 34.15 -0.66 6.85
N PHE A 24 34.16 0.45 7.59
CA PHE A 24 35.34 1.29 7.79
C PHE A 24 36.41 0.57 8.61
N TRP A 25 36.00 -0.12 9.68
CA TRP A 25 36.90 -0.92 10.52
C TRP A 25 37.43 -2.15 9.78
N PHE A 26 36.61 -2.80 8.95
CA PHE A 26 37.07 -3.89 8.08
C PHE A 26 38.08 -3.40 7.03
N LEU A 27 37.85 -2.24 6.42
CA LEU A 27 38.81 -1.62 5.49
C LEU A 27 40.11 -1.27 6.21
N LEU A 28 40.06 -0.64 7.38
CA LEU A 28 41.24 -0.34 8.19
C LEU A 28 42.00 -1.60 8.61
N ALA A 29 41.29 -2.66 9.02
CA ALA A 29 41.90 -3.94 9.37
C ALA A 29 42.54 -4.61 8.15
N ALA A 30 41.86 -4.64 7.00
CA ALA A 30 42.39 -5.19 5.76
C ALA A 30 43.62 -4.40 5.28
N LEU A 31 43.60 -3.07 5.38
CA LEU A 31 44.71 -2.20 5.02
C LEU A 31 45.88 -2.35 6.01
N GLY A 32 45.58 -2.51 7.31
CA GLY A 32 46.57 -2.82 8.34
C GLY A 32 47.25 -4.17 8.13
N ILE A 33 46.48 -5.22 7.80
CA ILE A 33 47.00 -6.55 7.46
C ILE A 33 47.83 -6.49 6.19
N GLY A 34 47.36 -5.78 5.14
CA GLY A 34 48.11 -5.58 3.90
C GLY A 34 49.43 -4.84 4.10
N LEU A 35 49.44 -3.80 4.95
CA LEU A 35 50.66 -3.08 5.34
C LEU A 35 51.62 -3.94 6.18
N MET A 36 51.09 -4.79 7.07
CA MET A 36 51.90 -5.78 7.78
C MET A 36 52.53 -6.79 6.81
N TYR A 37 51.77 -7.25 5.81
CA TYR A 37 52.24 -8.17 4.77
C TYR A 37 53.38 -7.57 3.93
N LEU A 38 53.24 -6.29 3.53
CA LEU A 38 54.29 -5.55 2.81
C LEU A 38 55.58 -5.38 3.62
N LYS A 39 55.50 -5.30 4.95
CA LYS A 39 56.70 -5.27 5.81
C LYS A 39 57.33 -6.65 6.06
N TRP A 40 56.63 -7.74 5.73
CA TRP A 40 57.03 -9.11 6.04
C TRP A 40 57.82 -9.80 4.92
N GLU A 41 58.21 -9.07 3.87
CA GLU A 41 58.96 -9.56 2.68
C GLU A 41 60.38 -10.12 2.96
N LYS A 42 60.76 -10.37 4.23
CA LYS A 42 62.09 -10.87 4.61
C LYS A 42 62.11 -12.21 5.36
N HIS A 43 60.98 -12.89 5.55
CA HIS A 43 60.95 -14.21 6.20
C HIS A 43 60.30 -15.27 5.29
N GLU A 44 61.10 -16.24 4.82
CA GLU A 44 60.79 -17.26 3.80
C GLU A 44 59.67 -18.26 4.13
N HIS A 45 59.05 -18.19 5.31
CA HIS A 45 58.02 -19.15 5.71
C HIS A 45 56.79 -18.42 6.29
N ILE A 46 55.80 -18.21 5.44
CA ILE A 46 54.46 -17.80 5.87
C ILE A 46 53.78 -19.03 6.47
N PRO A 47 53.29 -18.97 7.71
CA PRO A 47 52.64 -20.12 8.33
C PRO A 47 51.39 -20.57 7.58
N GLU A 48 51.30 -21.86 7.25
CA GLU A 48 50.17 -22.48 6.53
C GLU A 48 48.80 -22.23 7.20
N TRP A 49 48.79 -22.04 8.53
CA TRP A 49 47.57 -21.74 9.29
C TRP A 49 46.94 -20.38 8.93
N ILE A 50 47.73 -19.39 8.48
CA ILE A 50 47.22 -18.07 8.06
C ILE A 50 46.45 -18.18 6.74
N GLN A 51 46.96 -18.99 5.81
CA GLN A 51 46.29 -19.24 4.53
C GLN A 51 44.97 -20.01 4.73
N ALA A 52 44.96 -20.98 5.65
CA ALA A 52 43.75 -21.71 6.02
C ALA A 52 42.72 -20.84 6.77
N GLY A 53 43.16 -19.91 7.62
CA GLY A 53 42.27 -18.97 8.32
C GLY A 53 41.59 -17.96 7.39
N GLY A 54 42.30 -17.50 6.34
CA GLY A 54 41.78 -16.53 5.38
C GLY A 54 40.58 -17.04 4.56
N SER A 55 40.57 -18.32 4.18
CA SER A 55 39.47 -18.90 3.38
C SER A 55 38.17 -19.04 4.19
N VAL A 56 38.26 -19.40 5.47
CA VAL A 56 37.09 -19.51 6.37
C VAL A 56 36.45 -18.13 6.60
N LEU A 57 37.26 -17.10 6.84
CA LEU A 57 36.77 -15.72 7.00
C LEU A 57 36.12 -15.18 5.71
N ALA A 58 36.68 -15.51 4.54
CA ALA A 58 36.09 -15.14 3.26
C ALA A 58 34.70 -15.78 3.05
N ILE A 59 34.52 -17.05 3.42
CA ILE A 59 33.22 -17.75 3.32
C ILE A 59 32.19 -17.10 4.26
N ILE A 60 32.57 -16.79 5.50
CA ILE A 60 31.69 -16.11 6.47
C ILE A 60 31.30 -14.72 5.95
N GLY A 61 32.27 -13.97 5.42
CA GLY A 61 32.04 -12.65 4.83
C GLY A 61 31.10 -12.70 3.63
N ALA A 62 31.29 -13.65 2.72
CA ALA A 62 30.42 -13.87 1.56
C ALA A 62 28.99 -14.22 1.97
N PHE A 63 28.83 -15.06 3.01
CA PHE A 63 27.52 -15.39 3.56
C PHE A 63 26.79 -14.16 4.13
N TRP A 64 27.50 -13.30 4.87
CA TRP A 64 26.94 -12.06 5.42
C TRP A 64 26.53 -11.06 4.35
N ILE A 65 27.37 -10.86 3.33
CA ILE A 65 27.06 -9.96 2.20
C ILE A 65 25.86 -10.50 1.40
N GLY A 66 25.81 -11.82 1.17
CA GLY A 66 24.69 -12.47 0.51
C GLY A 66 23.38 -12.31 1.29
N ASP A 67 23.41 -12.50 2.61
CA ASP A 67 22.22 -12.34 3.47
C ASP A 67 21.76 -10.88 3.53
N ALA A 68 22.70 -9.92 3.65
CA ALA A 68 22.37 -8.49 3.64
C ALA A 68 21.72 -8.05 2.32
N THR A 69 22.23 -8.54 1.18
CA THR A 69 21.69 -8.22 -0.15
C THR A 69 20.27 -8.78 -0.33
N ARG A 70 20.05 -10.03 0.09
CA ARG A 70 18.71 -10.66 0.07
C ARG A 70 17.70 -9.91 0.93
N ARG A 71 18.10 -9.46 2.12
CA ARG A 71 17.22 -8.66 3.00
C ARG A 71 16.87 -7.30 2.38
N ALA A 72 17.82 -6.65 1.72
CA ALA A 72 17.56 -5.38 1.03
C ALA A 72 16.55 -5.56 -0.12
N GLU A 73 16.73 -6.57 -0.97
CA GLU A 73 15.80 -6.86 -2.07
C GLU A 73 14.40 -7.21 -1.55
N GLN A 74 14.31 -8.00 -0.47
CA GLN A 74 13.04 -8.33 0.18
C GLN A 74 12.34 -7.08 0.75
N LEU A 75 13.09 -6.14 1.29
CA LEU A 75 12.55 -4.89 1.81
C LEU A 75 12.00 -4.00 0.70
N GLU A 76 12.70 -3.90 -0.44
CA GLU A 76 12.21 -3.15 -1.60
C GLU A 76 10.92 -3.74 -2.15
N LYS A 77 10.84 -5.08 -2.22
CA LYS A 77 9.63 -5.80 -2.65
C LYS A 77 8.46 -5.58 -1.70
N SER A 78 8.68 -5.68 -0.38
CA SER A 78 7.61 -5.44 0.60
C SER A 78 7.13 -3.98 0.59
N GLN A 79 8.02 -3.03 0.31
CA GLN A 79 7.65 -1.62 0.11
C GLN A 79 6.80 -1.42 -1.13
N ALA A 80 7.14 -2.05 -2.26
CA ALA A 80 6.34 -1.97 -3.48
C ALA A 80 4.93 -2.54 -3.27
N ILE A 81 4.81 -3.70 -2.64
CA ILE A 81 3.53 -4.31 -2.26
C ILE A 81 2.76 -3.37 -1.32
N GLY A 82 3.43 -2.84 -0.30
CA GLY A 82 2.85 -1.89 0.64
C GLY A 82 2.31 -0.63 -0.05
N ALA A 83 3.02 -0.10 -1.04
CA ALA A 83 2.58 1.06 -1.82
C ALA A 83 1.30 0.78 -2.62
N VAL A 84 1.16 -0.40 -3.23
CA VAL A 84 -0.07 -0.81 -3.94
C VAL A 84 -1.25 -0.90 -2.97
N VAL A 85 -1.05 -1.56 -1.82
CA VAL A 85 -2.09 -1.70 -0.78
C VAL A 85 -2.47 -0.33 -0.20
N GLN A 86 -1.50 0.55 -0.01
CA GLN A 86 -1.74 1.91 0.46
C GLN A 86 -2.50 2.74 -0.58
N ALA A 87 -2.17 2.64 -1.87
CA ALA A 87 -2.92 3.30 -2.93
C ALA A 87 -4.39 2.83 -2.96
N ALA A 88 -4.63 1.53 -2.75
CA ALA A 88 -5.98 0.99 -2.63
C ALA A 88 -6.75 1.56 -1.42
N GLN A 89 -6.06 1.73 -0.27
CA GLN A 89 -6.62 2.37 0.93
C GLN A 89 -6.89 3.86 0.73
N ASP A 90 -5.99 4.59 0.06
CA ASP A 90 -6.18 6.01 -0.21
C ASP A 90 -7.34 6.23 -1.19
N PHE A 91 -7.54 5.31 -2.14
CA PHE A 91 -8.68 5.32 -3.04
C PHE A 91 -10.00 5.04 -2.28
N SER A 92 -10.05 4.03 -1.42
CA SER A 92 -11.25 3.76 -0.60
C SER A 92 -11.60 4.95 0.31
N ALA A 93 -10.59 5.61 0.88
CA ALA A 93 -10.77 6.80 1.70
C ALA A 93 -11.33 7.99 0.90
N GLN A 94 -10.92 8.18 -0.36
CA GLN A 94 -11.48 9.22 -1.24
C GLN A 94 -12.95 8.95 -1.54
N ILE A 95 -13.30 7.71 -1.89
CA ILE A 95 -14.69 7.31 -2.13
C ILE A 95 -15.54 7.55 -0.88
N ARG A 96 -15.04 7.17 0.32
CA ARG A 96 -15.76 7.42 1.58
C ARG A 96 -16.06 8.89 1.81
N LYS A 97 -15.11 9.80 1.54
CA LYS A 97 -15.32 11.24 1.71
C LYS A 97 -16.49 11.76 0.88
N VAL A 98 -16.63 11.28 -0.36
CA VAL A 98 -17.73 11.68 -1.26
C VAL A 98 -19.07 11.14 -0.78
N ILE A 99 -19.10 9.89 -0.32
CA ILE A 99 -20.32 9.28 0.21
C ILE A 99 -20.81 10.03 1.45
N GLN A 100 -19.89 10.41 2.35
CA GLN A 100 -20.22 11.20 3.54
C GLN A 100 -20.77 12.60 3.22
N GLN A 101 -20.55 13.10 2.01
CA GLN A 101 -21.09 14.37 1.51
C GLN A 101 -22.40 14.20 0.75
N SER A 102 -22.75 12.97 0.39
CA SER A 102 -23.97 12.64 -0.34
C SER A 102 -25.14 12.48 0.65
N ASP A 103 -26.35 12.85 0.22
CA ASP A 103 -27.56 12.79 1.05
C ASP A 103 -28.78 12.38 0.21
N ALA A 104 -29.82 11.86 0.86
CA ALA A 104 -31.03 11.45 0.18
C ALA A 104 -31.83 12.61 -0.42
N GLU A 105 -31.69 13.84 0.10
CA GLU A 105 -32.38 15.03 -0.41
C GLU A 105 -31.64 15.64 -1.60
N THR A 106 -30.31 15.76 -1.51
CA THR A 106 -29.46 16.34 -2.56
C THR A 106 -29.02 15.34 -3.63
N GLY A 107 -29.09 14.04 -3.34
CA GLY A 107 -28.60 12.96 -4.20
C GLY A 107 -27.12 12.66 -4.00
N VAL A 108 -26.55 11.94 -4.96
CA VAL A 108 -25.12 11.60 -4.95
C VAL A 108 -24.27 12.82 -5.29
N ASP A 109 -23.24 13.10 -4.50
CA ASP A 109 -22.32 14.21 -4.76
C ASP A 109 -21.63 14.02 -6.13
N ALA A 110 -21.73 15.03 -7.00
CA ALA A 110 -21.19 14.99 -8.36
C ALA A 110 -19.67 14.75 -8.43
N ASN A 111 -18.93 15.04 -7.37
CA ASN A 111 -17.50 14.74 -7.26
C ASN A 111 -17.20 13.25 -7.36
N ILE A 112 -18.18 12.37 -7.15
CA ILE A 112 -18.01 10.93 -7.34
C ILE A 112 -17.53 10.62 -8.76
N HIS A 113 -17.98 11.38 -9.77
CA HIS A 113 -17.59 11.16 -11.17
C HIS A 113 -16.14 11.58 -11.47
N ASN A 114 -15.56 12.45 -10.64
CA ASN A 114 -14.15 12.87 -10.76
C ASN A 114 -13.20 11.89 -10.06
N ILE A 115 -13.70 11.14 -9.07
CA ILE A 115 -12.90 10.23 -8.25
C ILE A 115 -13.05 8.79 -8.75
N TYR A 116 -14.27 8.37 -9.03
CA TYR A 116 -14.56 7.01 -9.47
C TYR A 116 -14.53 6.89 -11.00
N HIS A 117 -13.57 6.09 -11.45
CA HIS A 117 -13.58 5.51 -12.78
C HIS A 117 -13.35 4.00 -12.65
N ARG A 118 -14.15 3.21 -13.36
CA ARG A 118 -14.00 1.75 -13.39
C ARG A 118 -12.59 1.29 -13.80
N GLN A 119 -11.92 2.08 -14.64
CA GLN A 119 -10.53 1.83 -15.03
C GLN A 119 -9.56 1.88 -13.85
N VAL A 120 -9.78 2.78 -12.87
CA VAL A 120 -8.94 2.89 -11.68
C VAL A 120 -9.11 1.67 -10.78
N THR A 121 -10.35 1.22 -10.56
CA THR A 121 -10.59 -0.01 -9.78
C THR A 121 -10.02 -1.24 -10.47
N ASN A 122 -10.11 -1.33 -11.79
CA ASN A 122 -9.50 -2.42 -12.55
C ASN A 122 -7.97 -2.38 -12.47
N ALA A 123 -7.35 -1.20 -12.62
CA ALA A 123 -5.90 -1.06 -12.49
C ALA A 123 -5.40 -1.44 -11.08
N LEU A 124 -6.14 -1.09 -10.03
CA LEU A 124 -5.83 -1.53 -8.67
C LEU A 124 -6.01 -3.05 -8.51
N ALA A 125 -7.06 -3.64 -9.08
CA ALA A 125 -7.25 -5.07 -9.07
C ALA A 125 -6.11 -5.81 -9.81
N ASP A 126 -5.69 -5.30 -10.96
CA ASP A 126 -4.57 -5.83 -11.74
C ASP A 126 -3.24 -5.67 -10.99
N ALA A 127 -3.00 -4.53 -10.35
CA ALA A 127 -1.82 -4.35 -9.50
C ALA A 127 -1.80 -5.35 -8.34
N LEU A 128 -2.95 -5.60 -7.70
CA LEU A 128 -3.09 -6.58 -6.62
C LEU A 128 -2.93 -8.03 -7.11
N SER A 129 -3.40 -8.36 -8.31
CA SER A 129 -3.28 -9.71 -8.88
C SER A 129 -1.85 -10.06 -9.33
N ASN A 130 -1.06 -9.04 -9.68
CA ASN A 130 0.34 -9.18 -10.05
C ASN A 130 1.30 -9.27 -8.84
N ILE A 131 0.81 -9.16 -7.61
CA ILE A 131 1.64 -9.36 -6.41
C ILE A 131 2.05 -10.84 -6.31
N PRO A 132 3.37 -11.15 -6.29
CA PRO A 132 3.83 -12.52 -6.13
C PRO A 132 3.51 -13.04 -4.73
N MET A 133 2.51 -13.92 -4.63
CA MET A 133 2.01 -14.43 -3.33
C MET A 133 3.07 -15.16 -2.49
N HIS A 134 4.12 -15.70 -3.12
CA HIS A 134 5.24 -16.35 -2.42
C HIS A 134 6.18 -15.35 -1.72
N GLU A 135 6.11 -14.06 -2.08
CA GLU A 135 6.85 -13.00 -1.39
C GLU A 135 6.10 -12.48 -0.16
N LEU A 136 4.79 -12.78 -0.05
CA LEU A 136 3.99 -12.49 1.14
C LEU A 136 4.33 -13.52 2.22
N ARG A 137 5.17 -13.12 3.19
CA ARG A 137 5.72 -14.00 4.24
C ARG A 137 4.71 -14.45 5.31
N SER A 138 3.45 -14.03 5.18
CA SER A 138 2.37 -14.30 6.13
C SER A 138 1.11 -14.73 5.39
N SER A 139 0.44 -15.76 5.91
CA SER A 139 -0.83 -16.24 5.36
C SER A 139 -1.91 -15.16 5.45
N GLU A 140 -1.86 -14.31 6.47
CA GLU A 140 -2.74 -13.15 6.65
C GLU A 140 -2.55 -12.13 5.53
N ALA A 141 -1.30 -11.84 5.13
CA ALA A 141 -1.01 -10.94 4.02
C ALA A 141 -1.55 -11.50 2.69
N VAL A 142 -1.35 -12.80 2.43
CA VAL A 142 -1.89 -13.48 1.23
C VAL A 142 -3.42 -13.38 1.19
N GLN A 143 -4.09 -13.72 2.29
CA GLN A 143 -5.56 -13.65 2.37
C GLN A 143 -6.07 -12.22 2.19
N ALA A 144 -5.39 -11.22 2.76
CA ALA A 144 -5.76 -9.83 2.62
C ALA A 144 -5.62 -9.34 1.17
N VAL A 145 -4.51 -9.64 0.49
CA VAL A 145 -4.31 -9.25 -0.92
C VAL A 145 -5.34 -9.92 -1.82
N LEU A 146 -5.61 -11.22 -1.64
CA LEU A 146 -6.64 -11.93 -2.41
C LEU A 146 -8.04 -11.32 -2.17
N TYR A 147 -8.38 -11.00 -0.92
CA TYR A 147 -9.64 -10.33 -0.61
C TYR A 147 -9.75 -8.98 -1.30
N LEU A 148 -8.70 -8.16 -1.22
CA LEU A 148 -8.67 -6.84 -1.86
C LEU A 148 -8.83 -6.96 -3.37
N HIS A 149 -8.10 -7.87 -4.02
CA HIS A 149 -8.23 -8.12 -5.46
C HIS A 149 -9.70 -8.40 -5.84
N VAL A 150 -10.37 -9.33 -5.15
CA VAL A 150 -11.77 -9.66 -5.43
C VAL A 150 -12.71 -8.48 -5.18
N GLN A 151 -12.48 -7.69 -4.12
CA GLN A 151 -13.27 -6.48 -3.87
C GLN A 151 -13.13 -5.48 -5.02
N PHE A 152 -11.90 -5.15 -5.44
CA PHE A 152 -11.65 -4.17 -6.49
C PHE A 152 -12.07 -4.66 -7.89
N ALA A 153 -11.95 -5.96 -8.18
CA ALA A 153 -12.30 -6.52 -9.49
C ALA A 153 -13.82 -6.64 -9.71
N HIS A 154 -14.59 -6.97 -8.67
CA HIS A 154 -15.97 -7.41 -8.84
C HIS A 154 -16.98 -6.66 -8.00
N PHE A 155 -16.69 -6.46 -6.72
CA PHE A 155 -17.72 -6.02 -5.78
C PHE A 155 -17.80 -4.51 -5.64
N LEU A 156 -16.67 -3.84 -5.44
CA LEU A 156 -16.61 -2.41 -5.23
C LEU A 156 -17.11 -1.63 -6.46
N PRO A 157 -16.68 -1.94 -7.71
CA PRO A 157 -17.15 -1.22 -8.89
C PRO A 157 -18.67 -1.29 -9.02
N LYS A 158 -19.24 -2.49 -8.84
CA LYS A 158 -20.68 -2.70 -8.93
C LYS A 158 -21.45 -1.89 -7.90
N VAL A 159 -21.02 -1.90 -6.63
CA VAL A 159 -21.73 -1.17 -5.58
C VAL A 159 -21.60 0.35 -5.75
N ILE A 160 -20.45 0.84 -6.23
CA ILE A 160 -20.31 2.26 -6.56
C ILE A 160 -21.20 2.62 -7.76
N GLU A 161 -21.24 1.80 -8.81
CA GLU A 161 -22.12 1.99 -9.97
C GLU A 161 -23.60 1.99 -9.56
N ASP A 162 -24.02 1.04 -8.71
CA ASP A 162 -25.38 0.97 -8.16
C ASP A 162 -25.69 2.22 -7.29
N PHE A 163 -24.73 2.70 -6.51
CA PHE A 163 -24.88 3.93 -5.71
C PHE A 163 -25.03 5.17 -6.61
N ILE A 164 -24.16 5.35 -7.60
CA ILE A 164 -24.19 6.45 -8.58
C ILE A 164 -25.48 6.42 -9.42
N ALA A 165 -25.94 5.23 -9.78
CA ALA A 165 -27.16 5.06 -10.57
C ALA A 165 -28.42 5.49 -9.80
N GLU A 166 -28.32 5.73 -8.49
CA GLU A 166 -29.41 6.07 -7.58
C GLU A 166 -30.53 5.01 -7.51
N PRO A 167 -31.45 5.09 -6.52
CA PRO A 167 -32.57 4.16 -6.40
C PRO A 167 -33.41 4.04 -7.69
N HIS A 168 -33.45 5.11 -8.50
CA HIS A 168 -34.27 5.21 -9.71
C HIS A 168 -33.99 4.15 -10.77
N ASN A 169 -32.78 3.55 -10.79
CA ASN A 169 -32.45 2.52 -11.77
C ASN A 169 -32.80 1.09 -11.33
N HIS A 170 -33.18 0.88 -10.06
CA HIS A 170 -33.56 -0.44 -9.57
C HIS A 170 -35.02 -0.79 -9.93
N PRO A 171 -35.29 -1.98 -10.50
CA PRO A 171 -36.63 -2.38 -10.90
C PRO A 171 -37.58 -2.49 -9.70
N GLU A 172 -37.07 -2.94 -8.54
CA GLU A 172 -37.87 -3.02 -7.31
C GLU A 172 -38.27 -1.64 -6.79
N PHE A 173 -37.38 -0.64 -6.92
CA PHE A 173 -37.71 0.75 -6.59
C PHE A 173 -38.82 1.29 -7.49
N LYS A 174 -38.72 1.07 -8.81
CA LYS A 174 -39.74 1.50 -9.77
C LYS A 174 -41.12 0.89 -9.47
N LYS A 175 -41.16 -0.39 -9.10
CA LYS A 175 -42.40 -1.07 -8.69
C LYS A 175 -43.00 -0.45 -7.43
N GLN A 176 -42.18 -0.22 -6.40
CA GLN A 176 -42.63 0.38 -5.14
C GLN A 176 -43.05 1.85 -5.32
N TRP A 177 -42.35 2.58 -6.16
CA TRP A 177 -42.68 3.97 -6.51
C TRP A 177 -44.05 4.06 -7.20
N ALA A 178 -44.28 3.22 -8.21
CA ALA A 178 -45.55 3.17 -8.94
C ALA A 178 -46.74 2.78 -8.05
N ALA A 179 -46.51 1.96 -7.02
CA ALA A 179 -47.55 1.61 -6.04
C ALA A 179 -48.07 2.81 -5.24
N TYR A 180 -47.39 3.96 -5.29
CA TYR A 180 -47.85 5.20 -4.66
C TYR A 180 -48.56 6.16 -5.62
N ASP A 181 -48.61 5.87 -6.92
CA ASP A 181 -49.20 6.77 -7.92
C ASP A 181 -50.72 6.94 -7.78
N ASP A 182 -51.39 6.03 -7.08
CA ASP A 182 -52.84 6.11 -6.80
C ASP A 182 -53.16 6.91 -5.52
N LEU A 183 -52.17 7.22 -4.68
CA LEU A 183 -52.38 7.94 -3.43
C LEU A 183 -52.65 9.43 -3.68
N ALA A 184 -53.49 10.04 -2.84
CA ALA A 184 -53.76 11.48 -2.89
C ALA A 184 -52.53 12.31 -2.44
N MET A 185 -52.46 13.57 -2.91
CA MET A 185 -51.54 14.55 -2.33
C MET A 185 -52.07 15.01 -0.97
N PRO A 186 -51.23 15.18 0.09
CA PRO A 186 -49.76 15.15 0.11
C PRO A 186 -49.12 13.78 0.46
N GLU A 187 -49.93 12.77 0.79
CA GLU A 187 -49.44 11.46 1.28
C GLU A 187 -48.49 10.79 0.29
N ARG A 188 -48.79 10.88 -1.02
CA ARG A 188 -47.92 10.37 -2.09
C ARG A 188 -46.49 10.88 -1.98
N LEU A 189 -46.30 12.19 -1.84
CA LEU A 189 -44.97 12.81 -1.76
C LEU A 189 -44.23 12.35 -0.50
N GLN A 190 -44.93 12.23 0.62
CA GLN A 190 -44.33 11.76 1.86
C GLN A 190 -43.85 10.31 1.75
N LYS A 191 -44.66 9.43 1.15
CA LYS A 191 -44.31 8.01 0.92
C LYS A 191 -43.15 7.87 -0.07
N GLN A 192 -43.17 8.63 -1.17
CA GLN A 192 -42.11 8.63 -2.18
C GLN A 192 -40.79 9.17 -1.61
N LYS A 193 -40.83 10.26 -0.84
CA LYS A 193 -39.65 10.81 -0.15
C LYS A 193 -39.06 9.77 0.80
N LYS A 194 -39.89 9.18 1.66
CA LYS A 194 -39.44 8.15 2.60
C LYS A 194 -38.84 6.92 1.88
N LEU A 195 -39.48 6.44 0.81
CA LEU A 195 -38.96 5.32 0.02
C LEU A 195 -37.59 5.64 -0.58
N ARG A 196 -37.38 6.86 -1.07
CA ARG A 196 -36.07 7.31 -1.56
C ARG A 196 -35.04 7.31 -0.44
N GLU A 197 -35.36 7.88 0.71
CA GLU A 197 -34.47 7.93 1.88
C GLU A 197 -34.06 6.53 2.33
N ASP A 198 -35.02 5.61 2.50
CA ASP A 198 -34.77 4.23 2.93
C ASP A 198 -33.84 3.50 1.94
N GLN A 199 -34.04 3.69 0.64
CA GLN A 199 -33.26 3.03 -0.41
C GLN A 199 -31.88 3.64 -0.56
N PHE A 200 -31.76 4.95 -0.42
CA PHE A 200 -30.46 5.63 -0.39
C PHE A 200 -29.61 5.17 0.79
N GLN A 201 -30.19 5.08 2.00
CA GLN A 201 -29.51 4.55 3.19
C GLN A 201 -29.07 3.09 3.01
N LEU A 202 -29.84 2.27 2.30
CA LEU A 202 -29.45 0.91 1.98
C LEU A 202 -28.22 0.87 1.06
N LEU A 203 -28.19 1.70 0.01
CA LEU A 203 -27.06 1.77 -0.91
C LEU A 203 -25.80 2.30 -0.20
N ASP A 204 -25.93 3.39 0.57
CA ASP A 204 -24.85 3.95 1.39
C ASP A 204 -24.29 2.92 2.37
N SER A 205 -25.15 2.30 3.19
CA SER A 205 -24.70 1.32 4.19
C SER A 205 -24.00 0.10 3.57
N ASN A 206 -24.44 -0.36 2.40
CA ASN A 206 -23.78 -1.44 1.68
C ASN A 206 -22.40 -1.03 1.16
N LEU A 207 -22.28 0.17 0.62
CA LEU A 207 -21.01 0.72 0.13
C LEU A 207 -20.03 0.97 1.28
N SER A 208 -20.48 1.67 2.32
CA SER A 208 -19.72 1.95 3.53
C SER A 208 -19.20 0.67 4.20
N ARG A 209 -20.03 -0.37 4.34
CA ARG A 209 -19.60 -1.68 4.87
C ARG A 209 -18.49 -2.32 4.03
N ARG A 210 -18.50 -2.16 2.70
CA ARG A 210 -17.43 -2.68 1.84
C ARG A 210 -16.14 -1.89 1.99
N LEU A 211 -16.22 -0.56 2.06
CA LEU A 211 -15.06 0.29 2.30
C LEU A 211 -14.42 0.00 3.65
N ASP A 212 -15.22 -0.23 4.71
CA ASP A 212 -14.71 -0.61 6.03
C ASP A 212 -13.96 -1.94 5.98
N ASN A 213 -14.47 -2.92 5.23
CA ASN A 213 -13.79 -4.19 5.05
C ASN A 213 -12.48 -4.05 4.27
N ILE A 214 -12.45 -3.20 3.24
CA ILE A 214 -11.22 -2.87 2.49
C ILE A 214 -10.19 -2.26 3.42
N ASP A 215 -10.55 -1.22 4.19
CA ASP A 215 -9.62 -0.55 5.10
C ASP A 215 -9.06 -1.48 6.17
N ARG A 216 -9.92 -2.35 6.71
CA ARG A 216 -9.52 -3.39 7.65
C ARG A 216 -8.50 -4.33 7.02
N LYS A 217 -8.76 -4.84 5.81
CA LYS A 217 -7.83 -5.75 5.11
C LYS A 217 -6.54 -5.08 4.66
N CYS A 218 -6.58 -3.81 4.22
CA CYS A 218 -5.37 -3.03 3.96
C CYS A 218 -4.53 -2.89 5.24
N SER A 219 -5.17 -2.55 6.37
CA SER A 219 -4.48 -2.39 7.65
C SER A 219 -3.91 -3.70 8.20
N GLU A 220 -4.57 -4.84 7.96
CA GLU A 220 -4.04 -6.18 8.27
C GLU A 220 -2.83 -6.51 7.39
N CYS A 221 -2.94 -6.29 6.08
CA CYS A 221 -1.85 -6.53 5.13
C CYS A 221 -0.61 -5.68 5.45
N LEU A 222 -0.79 -4.37 5.64
CA LEU A 222 0.31 -3.45 5.97
C LEU A 222 0.96 -3.76 7.32
N ARG A 223 0.20 -4.28 8.29
CA ARG A 223 0.78 -4.77 9.55
C ARG A 223 1.61 -6.03 9.33
N ALA A 224 1.10 -6.98 8.55
CA ALA A 224 1.82 -8.22 8.24
C ALA A 224 3.11 -7.98 7.42
N LEU A 225 3.15 -6.94 6.58
CA LEU A 225 4.35 -6.57 5.80
C LEU A 225 5.44 -5.87 6.62
N LYS A 226 5.12 -5.34 7.80
CA LYS A 226 6.09 -4.67 8.70
C LYS A 226 6.83 -5.64 9.62
N VAL A 227 6.45 -6.91 9.63
CA VAL A 227 7.04 -8.00 10.44
C VAL A 227 8.12 -8.71 9.64
#